data_AF-A0A0C1H5X6-F1
#
_entry.id   AF-A0A0C1H5X6-F1
#
_cell.length_a   1.000
_cell.length_b   1.000
_cell.length_c   1.000
_cell.angle_alpha   90.00
_cell.angle_beta   90.00
_cell.angle_gamma   90.00
#
_symmetry.space_group_name_H-M   'P 1'
#
loop_
_entity.id
_entity.type
_entity.pdbx_description
1 polymer ?
#
loop_
_entity_poly.entity_id
_entity_poly.type
_entity_poly.pdbx_seq_one_letter_code
_entity_poly.pdbx_strand_id
1 'polypeptide(L)'
;MRYIRYAVLFVLAAVLVSVSLANSAAVELKLMPDAFAELAGFNYGISLPLFAVVLGGVGAGLVIGFLWEWLREHKHRSEAGAKAREVRKLNREVTRLKKQKNEGKDEVLALLEDAS
;
A
#
# COMPACT_ATOMS: atom_id res chain seq x y z
N MET A 1 1.75 3.16 26.36
CA MET A 1 2.06 2.70 24.98
C MET A 1 2.27 3.82 23.96
N ARG A 2 1.43 4.87 23.90
CA ARG A 2 1.61 5.97 22.92
C ARG A 2 2.85 6.83 23.18
N TYR A 3 3.13 7.16 24.45
CA TYR A 3 4.29 7.95 24.83
C TYR A 3 5.63 7.29 24.47
N ILE A 4 5.75 5.97 24.66
CA ILE A 4 6.95 5.21 24.29
C ILE A 4 7.17 5.28 22.77
N ARG A 5 6.10 5.15 21.96
CA ARG A 5 6.20 5.32 20.50
C ARG A 5 6.68 6.72 20.12
N TYR A 6 6.15 7.76 20.76
CA TYR A 6 6.59 9.13 20.49
C TYR A 6 8.03 9.38 20.95
N ALA A 7 8.45 8.82 22.08
CA ALA A 7 9.84 8.92 22.53
C ALA A 7 10.79 8.26 21.53
N VAL A 8 10.45 7.07 21.03
CA VAL A 8 11.24 6.38 19.99
C VAL A 8 11.29 7.20 18.70
N LEU A 9 10.16 7.74 18.24
CA LEU A 9 10.12 8.57 17.03
C LEU A 9 10.89 9.88 17.21
N PHE A 10 10.86 10.49 18.39
CA PHE A 10 11.61 11.70 18.70
C PHE A 10 13.12 11.44 18.68
N VAL A 11 13.57 10.35 19.31
CA VAL A 11 14.98 9.95 19.28
C VAL A 11 15.42 9.67 17.84
N LEU A 12 14.63 8.92 17.07
CA LEU A 12 14.90 8.66 15.66
C LEU A 12 15.01 9.98 14.86
N ALA A 13 14.06 10.91 15.05
CA ALA A 13 14.08 12.20 14.38
C ALA A 13 15.33 13.02 14.76
N ALA A 14 15.70 13.05 16.04
CA ALA A 14 16.91 13.74 16.51
C ALA A 14 18.18 13.16 15.88
N VAL A 15 18.28 11.83 15.76
CA VAL A 15 19.39 11.17 15.07
C VAL A 15 19.43 11.55 13.59
N LEU A 16 18.29 11.48 12.90
CA LEU A 16 18.20 11.83 11.48
C LEU A 16 18.59 13.29 11.22
N VAL A 17 18.12 14.22 12.05
CA VAL A 17 18.49 15.63 11.96
C VAL A 17 19.98 15.82 12.22
N SER A 18 20.54 15.15 13.23
CA SER A 18 21.97 15.23 13.55
C SER A 18 22.84 14.72 12.41
N VAL A 19 22.49 13.58 11.82
CA VAL A 19 23.16 13.03 10.63
C VAL A 19 23.03 13.97 9.44
N SER A 20 21.86 14.60 9.27
CA SER A 20 21.62 15.54 8.17
C SER A 20 22.48 16.80 8.29
N LEU A 21 22.58 17.37 9.49
CA LEU A 21 23.47 18.49 9.79
C LEU A 21 24.94 18.13 9.61
N ALA A 22 25.34 16.93 10.07
CA ALA A 22 26.72 16.46 9.90
C ALA A 22 27.09 16.22 8.42
N ASN A 23 26.11 15.86 7.59
CA ASN A 23 26.28 15.60 6.16
C ASN A 23 25.60 16.68 5.29
N SER A 24 25.64 17.94 5.74
CA SER A 24 25.09 19.08 5.02
C SER A 24 26.00 19.61 3.89
N ALA A 25 27.17 19.00 3.71
CA ALA A 25 28.09 19.32 2.63
C ALA A 25 27.41 19.13 1.28
N ALA A 26 27.50 20.15 0.43
CA ALA A 26 26.94 20.13 -0.91
C ALA A 26 27.77 19.20 -1.79
N VAL A 27 27.10 18.21 -2.39
CA VAL A 27 27.69 17.26 -3.34
C VAL A 27 27.12 17.56 -4.71
N GLU A 28 27.99 17.61 -5.71
CA GLU A 28 27.60 17.76 -7.10
C GLU A 28 27.11 16.42 -7.64
N LEU A 29 25.83 16.35 -7.97
CA LEU A 29 25.22 15.22 -8.66
C LEU A 29 25.26 15.49 -10.16
N LYS A 30 26.12 14.79 -10.87
CA LYS A 30 26.17 14.81 -12.34
C LYS A 30 25.34 13.68 -12.92
N LEU A 31 24.51 13.98 -13.91
CA LEU A 31 23.68 12.97 -14.59
C LEU A 31 24.53 11.97 -15.38
N MET A 32 25.69 12.41 -15.87
CA MET A 32 26.60 11.60 -16.68
C MET A 32 28.07 11.91 -16.37
N PRO A 33 28.99 10.95 -16.58
CA PRO A 33 30.42 11.19 -16.49
C PRO A 33 30.91 12.20 -17.54
N ASP A 34 31.99 12.91 -17.22
CA ASP A 34 32.51 14.01 -18.05
C ASP A 34 32.86 13.56 -19.49
N ALA A 35 33.38 12.34 -19.66
CA ALA A 35 33.66 11.76 -20.98
C ALA A 35 32.41 11.61 -21.88
N PHE A 36 31.24 11.39 -21.30
CA PHE A 36 29.98 11.31 -22.05
C PHE A 36 29.37 12.70 -22.25
N ALA A 37 29.60 13.63 -21.33
CA ALA A 37 29.16 15.02 -21.47
C ALA A 37 29.85 15.73 -22.64
N GLU A 38 31.14 15.48 -22.85
CA GLU A 38 31.89 16.00 -24.00
C GLU A 38 31.30 15.51 -25.34
N LEU A 39 30.83 14.26 -25.39
CA LEU A 39 30.18 13.69 -26.57
C LEU A 39 28.74 14.18 -26.76
N ALA A 40 27.99 14.36 -25.67
CA ALA A 40 26.59 14.77 -25.69
C ALA A 40 26.41 16.29 -25.86
N GLY A 41 27.42 17.10 -25.54
CA GLY A 41 27.39 18.57 -25.63
C GLY A 41 26.56 19.26 -24.53
N PHE A 42 26.05 18.51 -23.55
CA PHE A 42 25.36 19.03 -22.38
C PHE A 42 25.75 18.23 -21.14
N ASN A 43 25.82 18.88 -19.98
CA ASN A 43 25.98 18.21 -18.69
C ASN A 43 25.02 18.82 -17.67
N TYR A 44 24.00 18.07 -17.25
CA TYR A 44 23.10 18.49 -16.18
C TYR A 44 23.68 18.04 -14.84
N GLY A 45 24.11 19.02 -14.05
CA GLY A 45 24.56 18.85 -12.68
C GLY A 45 23.68 19.63 -11.72
N ILE A 46 23.38 19.05 -10.55
CA ILE A 46 22.73 19.76 -9.46
C ILE A 46 23.53 19.60 -8.18
N SER A 47 23.76 20.70 -7.47
CA SER A 47 24.44 20.68 -6.19
C SER A 47 23.42 20.62 -5.06
N LEU A 48 23.43 19.53 -4.30
CA LEU A 48 22.52 19.30 -3.18
C LEU A 48 23.27 18.69 -2.01
N PRO A 49 22.86 18.96 -0.75
CA PRO A 49 23.42 18.28 0.41
C PRO A 49 23.24 16.76 0.33
N LEU A 50 24.26 15.98 0.71
CA LEU A 50 24.24 14.52 0.59
C LEU A 50 23.06 13.88 1.34
N PHE A 51 22.69 14.40 2.51
CA PHE A 51 21.56 13.89 3.28
C PHE A 51 20.24 13.99 2.49
N ALA A 52 20.05 15.05 1.70
CA ALA A 52 18.83 15.25 0.92
C ALA A 52 18.73 14.21 -0.20
N VAL A 53 19.86 13.84 -0.79
CA VAL A 53 19.95 12.79 -1.82
C VAL A 53 19.62 11.42 -1.22
N VAL A 54 20.23 11.08 -0.09
CA VAL A 54 20.04 9.77 0.56
C VAL A 54 18.62 9.64 1.11
N LEU A 55 18.16 10.60 1.92
CA LEU A 55 16.82 10.55 2.51
C LEU A 55 15.73 10.70 1.45
N GLY A 56 15.94 11.58 0.47
CA GLY A 56 15.04 11.75 -0.67
C GLY A 56 14.96 10.47 -1.51
N GLY A 57 16.09 9.81 -1.78
CA GLY A 57 16.14 8.54 -2.50
C GLY A 57 15.42 7.40 -1.76
N VAL A 58 15.65 7.26 -0.46
CA VAL A 58 14.94 6.27 0.38
C VAL A 58 13.45 6.57 0.42
N GLY A 59 13.06 7.83 0.62
CA GLY A 59 11.66 8.25 0.64
C GLY A 59 10.96 8.01 -0.69
N ALA A 60 11.58 8.41 -1.80
CA ALA A 60 11.07 8.16 -3.15
C ALA A 60 10.97 6.65 -3.45
N GLY A 61 11.98 5.86 -3.06
CA GLY A 61 11.97 4.41 -3.20
C GLY A 61 10.85 3.74 -2.41
N LEU A 62 10.57 4.20 -1.18
CA LEU A 62 9.44 3.72 -0.39
C LEU A 62 8.10 4.07 -1.03
N VAL A 63 7.94 5.29 -1.56
CA VAL A 63 6.72 5.70 -2.26
C VAL A 63 6.52 4.84 -3.52
N ILE A 64 7.57 4.66 -4.32
CA ILE A 64 7.53 3.82 -5.53
C ILE A 64 7.21 2.36 -5.15
N GLY A 65 7.85 1.83 -4.11
CA GLY A 65 7.58 0.48 -3.60
C GLY A 65 6.15 0.32 -3.12
N PHE A 66 5.61 1.31 -2.41
CA PHE A 66 4.21 1.32 -1.98
C PHE A 66 3.23 1.41 -3.15
N LEU A 67 3.52 2.23 -4.16
CA LEU A 67 2.73 2.31 -5.39
C LEU A 67 2.76 0.99 -6.16
N TRP A 68 3.93 0.34 -6.25
CA TRP A 68 4.07 -0.97 -6.87
C TRP A 68 3.27 -2.04 -6.12
N GLU A 69 3.40 -2.07 -4.79
CA GLU A 69 2.66 -2.99 -3.94
C GLU A 69 1.15 -2.75 -4.05
N TRP A 70 0.70 -1.50 -4.10
CA TRP A 70 -0.70 -1.17 -4.34
C TRP A 70 -1.17 -1.71 -5.69
N LEU A 71 -0.47 -1.39 -6.79
CA LEU A 71 -0.84 -1.84 -8.13
C LEU A 71 -0.91 -3.37 -8.21
N ARG A 72 0.00 -4.07 -7.51
CA ARG A 72 0.00 -5.52 -7.37
C ARG A 72 -1.23 -6.02 -6.59
N GLU A 73 -1.53 -5.42 -5.44
CA GLU A 73 -2.65 -5.77 -4.57
C GLU A 73 -4.03 -5.46 -5.22
N HIS A 74 -4.07 -4.51 -6.17
CA HIS A 74 -5.31 -4.07 -6.81
C HIS A 74 -6.01 -5.19 -7.60
N LYS A 75 -5.27 -6.21 -8.04
CA LYS A 75 -5.79 -7.36 -8.78
C LYS A 75 -6.67 -8.28 -7.90
N HIS A 76 -6.37 -8.40 -6.60
CA HIS A 76 -7.13 -9.27 -5.69
C HIS A 76 -8.40 -8.61 -5.11
N ARG A 77 -8.44 -7.28 -5.06
CA ARG A 77 -9.63 -6.56 -4.57
C ARG A 77 -10.82 -6.62 -5.54
N SER A 78 -10.59 -6.76 -6.84
CA SER A 78 -11.69 -6.94 -7.80
C SER A 78 -12.34 -8.33 -7.65
N GLU A 79 -11.54 -9.36 -7.43
CA GLU A 79 -12.03 -10.74 -7.24
C GLU A 79 -12.79 -10.92 -5.93
N ALA A 80 -12.30 -10.32 -4.82
CA ALA A 80 -13.02 -10.33 -3.55
C ALA A 80 -14.38 -9.63 -3.64
N GLY A 81 -14.45 -8.51 -4.37
CA GLY A 81 -15.70 -7.78 -4.62
C GLY A 81 -16.68 -8.56 -5.51
N ALA A 82 -16.19 -9.24 -6.55
CA ALA A 82 -17.00 -10.07 -7.44
C ALA A 82 -17.56 -11.30 -6.71
N LYS A 83 -16.70 -12.04 -5.99
CA LYS A 83 -17.12 -13.22 -5.22
C LYS A 83 -18.09 -12.87 -4.09
N ALA A 84 -17.92 -11.72 -3.43
CA ALA A 84 -18.87 -11.27 -2.40
C ALA A 84 -20.26 -10.96 -2.97
N ARG A 85 -20.37 -10.45 -4.21
CA ARG A 85 -21.65 -10.23 -4.88
C ARG A 85 -22.30 -11.55 -5.31
N GLU A 86 -21.50 -12.48 -5.79
CA GLU A 86 -21.96 -13.81 -6.20
C GLU A 86 -22.50 -14.62 -5.01
N VAL A 87 -21.79 -14.63 -3.88
CA VAL A 87 -22.26 -15.25 -2.62
C VAL A 87 -23.57 -14.63 -2.14
N ARG A 88 -23.74 -13.31 -2.23
CA ARG A 88 -25.00 -12.64 -1.86
C ARG A 88 -26.16 -13.01 -2.78
N LYS A 89 -25.90 -13.18 -4.08
CA LYS A 89 -26.91 -13.61 -5.05
C LYS A 89 -27.34 -15.06 -4.79
N LEU A 90 -26.37 -15.95 -4.59
CA LEU A 90 -26.62 -17.36 -4.29
C LEU A 90 -27.39 -17.54 -2.98
N ASN A 91 -27.02 -16.82 -1.91
CA ASN A 91 -27.74 -16.86 -0.64
C ASN A 91 -29.19 -16.39 -0.77
N ARG A 92 -29.47 -15.37 -1.58
CA ARG A 92 -30.83 -14.91 -1.86
C ARG A 92 -31.64 -15.95 -2.64
N GLU A 93 -31.02 -16.59 -3.62
CA GLU A 93 -31.67 -17.66 -4.38
C GLU A 93 -31.95 -18.90 -3.53
N VAL A 94 -30.99 -19.33 -2.69
CA VAL A 94 -31.19 -20.42 -1.72
C VAL A 94 -32.31 -20.08 -0.74
N THR A 95 -32.32 -18.86 -0.19
CA THR A 95 -33.37 -18.43 0.73
C THR A 95 -34.75 -18.41 0.05
N ARG A 96 -34.83 -17.93 -1.19
CA ARG A 96 -36.07 -17.93 -1.97
C ARG A 96 -36.56 -19.35 -2.30
N LEU A 97 -35.65 -20.25 -2.67
CA LEU A 97 -35.96 -21.65 -2.96
C LEU A 97 -36.39 -22.40 -1.69
N LYS A 98 -35.72 -22.18 -0.56
CA LYS A 98 -36.13 -22.72 0.75
C LYS A 98 -37.52 -22.21 1.13
N LYS A 99 -37.80 -20.91 0.94
CA LYS A 99 -39.11 -20.31 1.22
C LYS A 99 -40.22 -20.88 0.32
N GLN A 100 -39.97 -21.04 -0.99
CA GLN A 100 -40.93 -21.66 -1.91
C GLN A 100 -41.15 -23.16 -1.64
N LYS A 101 -40.10 -23.89 -1.23
CA LYS A 101 -40.23 -25.32 -0.85
C LYS A 101 -41.05 -25.51 0.44
N ASN A 102 -41.11 -24.47 1.28
CA ASN A 102 -41.86 -24.47 2.53
C ASN A 102 -43.23 -23.76 2.44
N GLU A 103 -43.58 -23.15 1.30
CA GLU A 103 -44.94 -22.67 1.03
C GLU A 103 -45.87 -23.88 0.86
N GLY A 104 -46.66 -24.17 1.90
CA GLY A 104 -47.62 -25.29 1.93
C GLY A 104 -47.25 -26.44 2.87
N LYS A 105 -46.11 -26.37 3.58
CA LYS A 105 -45.82 -27.25 4.72
C LYS A 105 -46.28 -26.56 6.00
N ASP A 106 -46.98 -27.30 6.86
CA ASP A 106 -47.42 -26.84 8.18
C ASP A 106 -46.25 -26.23 8.99
N GLU A 107 -46.51 -25.23 9.84
CA GLU A 107 -45.49 -24.48 10.59
C GLU A 107 -44.51 -25.40 11.35
N VAL A 108 -44.97 -26.57 11.79
CA VAL A 108 -44.19 -27.59 12.51
C VAL A 108 -43.19 -28.31 11.60
N LEU A 109 -43.52 -28.57 10.34
CA LEU A 109 -42.63 -29.20 9.36
C LEU A 109 -41.52 -28.25 8.90
N ALA A 110 -41.82 -26.94 8.83
CA ALA A 110 -40.82 -25.92 8.51
C ALA A 110 -39.78 -25.78 9.63
N LEU A 111 -40.20 -25.84 10.90
CA LEU A 111 -39.30 -25.77 12.07
C LEU A 111 -38.38 -27.00 12.21
N LEU A 112 -38.85 -28.20 11.85
CA LEU A 112 -38.03 -29.42 11.89
C LEU A 112 -36.95 -29.47 10.80
N GLU A 113 -37.24 -28.92 9.61
CA GLU A 113 -36.29 -28.89 8.48
C GLU A 113 -35.22 -27.80 8.63
N ASP A 114 -35.45 -26.75 9.43
CA ASP A 114 -34.46 -25.70 9.76
C ASP A 114 -33.61 -26.04 11.00
N ALA A 115 -34.03 -26.99 11.85
CA ALA A 115 -33.31 -27.42 13.06
C ALA A 115 -32.35 -28.62 12.84
N SER A 116 -32.42 -29.28 11.68
CA SER A 116 -31.56 -30.42 11.28
C SER A 116 -30.44 -29.96 10.34
#